data_AF-A0A6A7L792-F1
#
_entry.id   AF-A0A6A7L792-F1
#
_cell.length_a   1.000
_cell.length_b   1.000
_cell.length_c   1.000
_cell.angle_alpha   90.00
_cell.angle_beta   90.00
_cell.angle_gamma   90.00
#
_symmetry.space_group_name_H-M   'P 1'
#
loop_
_entity.id
_entity.type
_entity.pdbx_description
1 polymer ?
#
loop_
_entity_poly.entity_id
_entity_poly.type
_entity_poly.pdbx_seq_one_letter_code
_entity_poly.pdbx_strand_id
1 'polypeptide(L)'
;MELLFGNHVRSGGRRIGYLAGAEVVAGSRRVTKIIFSDDGKLGSHAQTRSIEAVHVERGRVVIGQTLPGKPAEAGTLLLSRSVTLVRGGRQAGHLAGVVVGDGGLLESAIGRQHWWTGRFRLPASTLDLSQPGEIRTGANASRAA
;
A
#
# COMPACT_ATOMS: atom_id res chain seq x y z
N MET A 1 10.43 -2.59 -4.10
CA MET A 1 9.82 -1.48 -4.89
C MET A 1 8.98 -0.57 -4.01
N GLU A 2 8.99 0.74 -4.25
CA GLU A 2 8.24 1.72 -3.46
C GLU A 2 6.97 2.18 -4.20
N LEU A 3 5.80 1.92 -3.63
CA LEU A 3 4.49 2.25 -4.16
C LEU A 3 3.87 3.40 -3.36
N LEU A 4 4.04 4.63 -3.83
CA LEU A 4 3.44 5.81 -3.18
C LEU A 4 2.09 6.15 -3.79
N PHE A 5 1.08 6.29 -2.94
CA PHE A 5 -0.24 6.68 -3.37
C PHE A 5 -0.22 8.11 -3.93
N GLY A 6 -0.89 8.29 -5.06
CA GLY A 6 -0.88 9.48 -5.91
C GLY A 6 0.27 9.55 -6.90
N ASN A 7 1.17 8.57 -6.98
CA ASN A 7 2.16 8.53 -8.05
C ASN A 7 1.52 8.15 -9.38
N HIS A 8 2.10 8.64 -10.48
CA HIS A 8 1.66 8.30 -11.83
C HIS A 8 1.74 6.79 -12.08
N VAL A 9 0.67 6.28 -12.67
CA VAL A 9 0.59 4.92 -13.19
C VAL A 9 0.64 5.00 -14.72
N ARG A 10 1.50 4.17 -15.33
CA ARG A 10 1.72 4.13 -16.78
C ARG A 10 1.55 2.72 -17.32
N SER A 11 1.13 2.62 -18.58
CA SER A 11 1.17 1.39 -19.36
C SER A 11 1.40 1.74 -20.83
N GLY A 12 2.17 0.92 -21.56
CA GLY A 12 2.50 1.19 -22.96
C GLY A 12 3.09 2.59 -23.21
N GLY A 13 3.89 3.09 -22.26
CA GLY A 13 4.50 4.42 -22.36
C GLY A 13 3.57 5.61 -22.12
N ARG A 14 2.27 5.42 -21.80
CA ARG A 14 1.30 6.51 -21.52
C ARG A 14 0.88 6.53 -20.05
N ARG A 15 0.52 7.69 -19.51
CA ARG A 15 -0.11 7.80 -18.18
C ARG A 15 -1.55 7.33 -18.29
N ILE A 16 -1.96 6.43 -17.39
CA ILE A 16 -3.32 5.89 -17.33
C ILE A 16 -4.04 6.20 -16.02
N GLY A 17 -3.38 6.91 -15.10
CA GLY A 17 -3.98 7.36 -13.84
C GLY A 17 -2.93 7.60 -12.75
N TYR A 18 -3.39 7.50 -11.51
CA TYR A 18 -2.60 7.62 -10.29
C TYR A 18 -2.88 6.45 -9.35
N LEU A 19 -1.85 6.01 -8.64
CA LEU A 19 -1.95 4.91 -7.70
C LEU A 19 -2.86 5.32 -6.54
N ALA A 20 -3.98 4.65 -6.35
CA ALA A 20 -4.97 4.95 -5.32
C ALA A 20 -4.80 4.08 -4.07
N GLY A 21 -4.33 2.84 -4.24
CA GLY A 21 -4.20 1.89 -3.15
C GLY A 21 -3.52 0.58 -3.56
N ALA A 22 -3.52 -0.37 -2.62
CA ALA A 22 -3.05 -1.74 -2.82
C ALA A 22 -3.86 -2.71 -1.96
N GLU A 23 -4.02 -3.94 -2.44
CA GLU A 23 -4.59 -5.05 -1.67
C GLU A 23 -3.46 -5.83 -0.98
N VAL A 24 -3.61 -6.09 0.32
CA VAL A 24 -2.68 -6.92 1.10
C VAL A 24 -3.44 -8.04 1.81
N VAL A 25 -2.93 -9.27 1.77
CA VAL A 25 -3.45 -10.36 2.59
C VAL A 25 -2.84 -10.24 3.98
N ALA A 26 -3.66 -10.01 5.01
CA ALA A 26 -3.16 -9.67 6.35
C ALA A 26 -2.27 -10.76 6.97
N GLY A 27 -2.67 -12.03 6.81
CA GLY A 27 -1.97 -13.18 7.40
C GLY A 27 -0.58 -13.43 6.80
N SER A 28 -0.46 -13.34 5.47
CA SER A 28 0.80 -13.56 4.75
C SER A 28 1.59 -12.27 4.48
N ARG A 29 0.97 -11.11 4.74
CA ARG A 29 1.51 -9.77 4.44
C ARG A 29 1.90 -9.61 2.98
N ARG A 30 1.21 -10.33 2.10
CA ARG A 30 1.48 -10.31 0.68
C ARG A 30 0.61 -9.26 0.00
N VAL A 31 1.24 -8.28 -0.64
CA VAL A 31 0.56 -7.37 -1.55
C VAL A 31 0.23 -8.15 -2.81
N THR A 32 -1.04 -8.18 -3.20
CA THR A 32 -1.52 -9.00 -4.33
C THR A 32 -1.86 -8.15 -5.54
N LYS A 33 -2.39 -6.95 -5.31
CA LYS A 33 -2.81 -6.03 -6.38
C LYS A 33 -2.50 -4.59 -6.03
N ILE A 34 -2.32 -3.79 -7.08
CA ILE A 34 -2.44 -2.34 -6.99
C ILE A 34 -3.81 -1.90 -7.47
N ILE A 35 -4.25 -0.74 -6.98
CA ILE A 35 -5.49 -0.09 -7.39
C ILE A 35 -5.13 1.30 -7.87
N PHE A 36 -5.64 1.71 -9.02
CA PHE A 36 -5.41 3.04 -9.59
C PHE A 36 -6.67 3.59 -10.24
N SER A 37 -6.76 4.91 -10.32
CA SER A 37 -7.87 5.64 -10.95
C SER A 37 -7.34 6.89 -11.63
N ASP A 38 -8.18 7.59 -12.38
CA ASP A 38 -7.78 8.84 -13.04
C ASP A 38 -7.46 9.98 -12.05
N ASP A 39 -8.00 9.93 -10.83
CA ASP A 39 -7.81 10.96 -9.79
C ASP A 39 -6.98 10.49 -8.58
N GLY A 40 -6.57 9.22 -8.56
CA GLY A 40 -5.85 8.61 -7.44
C GLY A 40 -6.70 8.35 -6.20
N LYS A 41 -8.03 8.38 -6.33
CA LYS A 41 -8.98 8.01 -5.27
C LYS A 41 -9.60 6.65 -5.53
N LEU A 42 -10.04 6.01 -4.46
CA LEU A 42 -10.87 4.81 -4.54
C LEU A 42 -12.28 5.23 -4.96
N GLY A 43 -12.82 4.60 -6.00
CA GLY A 43 -14.14 4.93 -6.55
C GLY A 43 -14.59 3.92 -7.60
N SER A 44 -15.76 4.15 -8.20
CA SER A 44 -16.39 3.26 -9.18
C SER A 44 -15.54 2.97 -10.43
N HIS A 45 -14.64 3.89 -10.79
CA HIS A 45 -13.75 3.77 -11.94
C HIS A 45 -12.34 3.29 -11.58
N ALA A 46 -12.12 2.85 -10.34
CA ALA A 46 -10.85 2.30 -9.94
C ALA A 46 -10.59 0.96 -10.64
N GLN A 47 -9.40 0.81 -11.20
CA GLN A 47 -8.93 -0.40 -11.86
C GLN A 47 -7.91 -1.10 -10.97
N THR A 48 -7.83 -2.43 -11.12
CA THR A 48 -6.88 -3.25 -10.37
C THR A 48 -5.93 -3.98 -11.31
N ARG A 49 -4.69 -4.18 -10.86
CA ARG A 49 -3.70 -5.01 -11.57
C ARG A 49 -2.90 -5.84 -10.57
N SER A 50 -2.54 -7.05 -10.97
CA SER A 50 -1.66 -7.93 -10.19
C SER A 50 -0.34 -7.23 -9.90
N ILE A 51 0.16 -7.39 -8.67
CA ILE A 51 1.48 -6.88 -8.28
C ILE A 51 2.60 -7.43 -9.17
N GLU A 52 2.41 -8.64 -9.71
CA GLU A 52 3.38 -9.34 -10.57
C GLU A 52 3.59 -8.62 -11.91
N ALA A 53 2.62 -7.80 -12.35
CA ALA A 53 2.71 -6.99 -13.57
C ALA A 53 3.29 -5.59 -13.32
N VAL A 54 3.66 -5.25 -12.08
CA VAL A 54 4.00 -3.90 -11.66
C VAL A 54 5.48 -3.78 -11.35
N HIS A 55 6.10 -2.73 -11.88
CA HIS A 55 7.44 -2.29 -11.48
C HIS A 55 7.46 -0.76 -11.32
N VAL A 56 8.55 -0.23 -10.77
CA VAL A 56 8.71 1.20 -10.51
C VAL A 56 9.91 1.75 -11.26
N GLU A 57 9.68 2.74 -12.11
CA GLU A 57 10.70 3.42 -12.89
C GLU A 57 10.72 4.91 -12.56
N ARG A 58 11.85 5.42 -12.05
CA ARG A 58 12.03 6.85 -11.71
C ARG A 58 10.86 7.39 -10.87
N GLY A 59 10.40 6.60 -9.89
CA GLY A 59 9.28 6.93 -9.00
C GLY A 59 7.88 6.79 -9.62
N ARG A 60 7.75 6.25 -10.83
CA ARG A 60 6.48 6.03 -11.52
C ARG A 60 6.12 4.56 -11.48
N VAL A 61 4.85 4.25 -11.27
CA VAL A 61 4.33 2.88 -11.33
C VAL A 61 4.12 2.54 -12.80
N VAL A 62 4.72 1.45 -13.27
CA VAL A 62 4.61 0.99 -14.65
C VAL A 62 3.99 -0.40 -14.65
N ILE A 63 2.93 -0.56 -15.45
CA ILE A 63 2.22 -1.82 -15.65
C ILE A 63 2.68 -2.42 -16.97
N GLY A 64 3.31 -3.59 -16.87
CA GLY A 64 3.72 -4.41 -18.00
C GLY A 64 2.58 -5.26 -18.57
N GLN A 65 2.92 -6.44 -19.08
CA GLN A 65 1.91 -7.35 -19.64
C GLN A 65 0.90 -7.79 -18.58
N THR A 66 -0.37 -7.80 -18.99
CA THR A 66 -1.48 -8.19 -18.13
C THR A 66 -1.41 -9.68 -17.84
N LEU A 67 -1.10 -10.03 -16.59
CA LEU A 67 -1.34 -11.36 -16.05
C LEU A 67 -2.73 -11.38 -15.37
N PRO A 68 -3.49 -12.48 -15.48
CA PRO A 68 -4.75 -12.61 -14.76
C PRO A 68 -4.53 -12.38 -13.27
N GLY A 69 -5.31 -11.46 -12.69
CA GLY A 69 -5.26 -11.18 -11.26
C GLY A 69 -5.79 -12.39 -10.49
N LYS A 70 -5.12 -12.76 -9.39
CA LYS A 70 -5.64 -13.76 -8.47
C LYS A 70 -6.93 -13.24 -7.82
N PRO A 71 -7.95 -14.08 -7.60
CA PRO A 71 -9.16 -13.69 -6.87
C PRO A 71 -8.79 -13.16 -5.48
N ALA A 72 -9.63 -12.29 -4.91
CA ALA A 72 -9.42 -11.77 -3.56
C ALA A 72 -9.43 -12.94 -2.56
N GLU A 73 -8.38 -13.02 -1.74
CA GLU A 73 -8.23 -14.04 -0.71
C GLU A 73 -8.93 -13.59 0.57
N ALA A 74 -9.40 -14.53 1.40
CA ALA A 74 -9.94 -14.20 2.71
C ALA A 74 -8.91 -13.41 3.55
N GLY A 75 -9.37 -12.37 4.26
CA GLY A 75 -8.47 -11.49 5.01
C GLY A 75 -7.66 -10.51 4.15
N THR A 76 -8.08 -10.27 2.90
CA THR A 76 -7.55 -9.17 2.09
C THR A 76 -8.00 -7.82 2.66
N LEU A 77 -7.05 -6.91 2.84
CA LEU A 77 -7.26 -5.55 3.31
C LEU A 77 -6.90 -4.55 2.21
N LEU A 78 -7.66 -3.47 2.17
CA LEU A 78 -7.42 -2.35 1.29
C LEU A 78 -6.53 -1.31 1.96
N LEU A 79 -5.33 -1.12 1.42
CA LEU A 79 -4.41 -0.08 1.83
C LEU A 79 -4.54 1.13 0.90
N SER A 80 -4.82 2.30 1.45
CA SER A 80 -4.92 3.57 0.70
C SER A 80 -4.61 4.76 1.59
N ARG A 81 -4.69 5.98 1.05
CA ARG A 81 -4.53 7.22 1.82
C ARG A 81 -5.55 7.41 2.94
N SER A 82 -6.68 6.71 2.92
CA SER A 82 -7.66 6.76 4.01
C SER A 82 -7.25 5.96 5.24
N VAL A 83 -6.26 5.06 5.11
CA VAL A 83 -5.81 4.22 6.22
C VAL A 83 -5.07 5.07 7.24
N THR A 84 -5.53 5.01 8.49
CA THR A 84 -4.96 5.72 9.62
C THR A 84 -3.78 4.93 10.18
N LEU A 85 -2.67 5.60 10.44
CA LEU A 85 -1.54 5.03 11.16
C LEU A 85 -1.65 5.39 12.64
N VAL A 86 -1.69 4.39 13.50
CA VAL A 86 -1.82 4.54 14.95
C VAL A 86 -0.54 4.05 15.63
N ARG A 87 0.02 4.86 16.54
CA ARG A 87 1.19 4.50 17.34
C ARG A 87 0.90 4.80 18.81
N GLY A 88 1.02 3.79 19.67
CA GLY A 88 0.75 3.95 21.11
C GLY A 88 -0.65 4.51 21.40
N GLY A 89 -1.66 4.05 20.63
CA GLY A 89 -3.06 4.50 20.77
C GLY A 89 -3.37 5.90 20.23
N ARG A 90 -2.40 6.59 19.60
CA ARG A 90 -2.60 7.92 19.01
C ARG A 90 -2.44 7.89 17.51
N GLN A 91 -3.21 8.69 16.79
CA GLN A 91 -3.04 8.87 15.35
C GLN A 91 -1.68 9.54 15.08
N ALA A 92 -0.82 8.83 14.36
CA ALA A 92 0.49 9.30 13.90
C ALA A 92 0.45 9.90 12.50
N GLY A 93 -0.62 9.63 11.73
CA GLY A 93 -0.80 10.16 10.37
C GLY A 93 -1.65 9.23 9.51
N HIS A 94 -1.48 9.35 8.21
CA HIS A 94 -2.12 8.49 7.21
C HIS A 94 -1.08 7.74 6.39
N LEU A 95 -1.51 6.61 5.83
CA LEU A 95 -0.69 5.82 4.93
C LEU A 95 -0.46 6.60 3.62
N ALA A 96 0.80 6.81 3.27
CA ALA A 96 1.23 7.47 2.04
C ALA A 96 1.67 6.48 0.95
N GLY A 97 1.94 5.23 1.32
CA GLY A 97 2.36 4.19 0.40
C GLY A 97 2.89 2.96 1.13
N VAL A 98 3.44 2.02 0.36
CA VAL A 98 4.05 0.79 0.87
C VAL A 98 5.35 0.48 0.13
N VAL A 99 6.26 -0.22 0.79
CA VAL A 99 7.41 -0.84 0.14
C VAL A 99 7.14 -2.34 0.04
N VAL A 100 7.26 -2.86 -1.18
CA VAL A 100 6.98 -4.24 -1.54
C VAL A 100 8.28 -4.89 -1.99
N GLY A 101 8.71 -5.94 -1.30
CA GLY A 101 9.88 -6.74 -1.63
C GLY A 101 9.58 -7.82 -2.66
N ASP A 102 10.48 -8.80 -2.73
CA ASP A 102 10.37 -9.93 -3.63
C ASP A 102 9.11 -10.76 -3.36
N GLY A 103 8.54 -11.32 -4.43
CA GLY A 103 7.32 -12.14 -4.35
C GLY A 103 6.05 -11.38 -3.92
N GLY A 104 6.11 -10.05 -3.76
CA GLY A 104 5.00 -9.23 -3.32
C GLY A 104 4.93 -9.05 -1.79
N LEU A 105 5.96 -9.41 -1.03
CA LEU A 105 5.95 -9.26 0.42
C LEU A 105 5.94 -7.78 0.84
N LEU A 106 5.09 -7.41 1.78
CA LEU A 106 5.12 -6.10 2.40
C LEU A 106 6.37 -5.99 3.28
N GLU A 107 7.27 -5.07 2.95
CA GLU A 107 8.48 -4.79 3.73
C GLU A 107 8.29 -3.63 4.69
N SER A 108 7.55 -2.60 4.29
CA SER A 108 7.22 -1.47 5.16
C SER A 108 5.99 -0.70 4.71
N ALA A 109 5.33 -0.07 5.67
CA ALA A 109 4.35 0.97 5.41
C ALA A 109 5.03 2.34 5.42
N ILE A 110 4.64 3.23 4.51
CA ILE A 110 5.13 4.60 4.43
C ILE A 110 4.03 5.51 4.96
N GLY A 111 4.31 6.23 6.03
CA GLY A 111 3.39 7.15 6.67
C GLY A 111 3.69 8.61 6.41
N ARG A 112 2.68 9.44 6.60
CA ARG A 112 2.80 10.90 6.59
C ARG A 112 1.76 11.53 7.50
N GLN A 113 2.18 12.47 8.35
CA GLN A 113 1.26 13.17 9.24
C GLN A 113 0.43 14.21 8.49
N HIS A 114 1.07 15.05 7.67
CA HIS A 114 0.44 16.10 6.87
C HIS A 114 1.11 16.23 5.50
N TRP A 115 0.43 16.86 4.53
CA TRP A 115 0.96 16.99 3.17
C TRP A 115 2.24 17.83 3.05
N TRP A 116 2.64 18.56 4.08
CA TRP A 116 3.91 19.31 4.14
C TRP A 116 5.01 18.59 4.94
N THR A 117 4.69 17.58 5.76
CA THR A 117 5.70 16.90 6.58
C THR A 117 6.49 15.87 5.78
N GLY A 118 7.67 15.49 6.26
CA GLY A 118 8.41 14.35 5.69
C GLY A 118 7.61 13.04 5.79
N ARG A 119 7.88 12.11 4.89
CA ARG A 119 7.39 10.73 5.01
C ARG A 119 8.24 9.97 6.01
N PHE A 120 7.65 9.05 6.76
CA PHE A 120 8.34 8.13 7.64
C PHE A 120 8.05 6.68 7.23
N ARG A 121 8.94 5.74 7.59
CA ARG A 121 8.77 4.32 7.29
C ARG A 121 8.53 3.53 8.58
N LEU A 122 7.67 2.51 8.47
CA LEU A 122 7.34 1.57 9.52
C LEU A 122 7.62 0.16 8.99
N PRO A 123 8.62 -0.57 9.53
CA PRO A 123 8.92 -1.93 9.08
C PRO A 123 7.70 -2.83 9.22
N ALA A 124 7.50 -3.74 8.26
CA ALA A 124 6.36 -4.65 8.28
C ALA A 124 6.25 -5.38 9.61
N SER A 125 7.36 -5.89 10.17
CA SER A 125 7.40 -6.59 11.46
C SER A 125 6.75 -5.84 12.63
N THR A 126 6.64 -4.51 12.55
CA THR A 126 6.02 -3.66 13.57
C THR A 126 4.54 -3.35 13.34
N LEU A 127 4.01 -3.72 12.18
CA LEU A 127 2.65 -3.44 11.75
C LEU A 127 1.69 -4.49 12.30
N ASP A 128 0.62 -4.03 12.90
CA ASP A 128 -0.60 -4.80 13.14
C ASP A 128 -1.65 -4.39 12.10
N LEU A 129 -2.06 -5.38 11.30
CA LEU A 129 -3.03 -5.26 10.21
C LEU A 129 -4.39 -5.87 10.60
N SER A 130 -4.63 -6.19 11.88
CA SER A 130 -5.86 -6.88 12.31
C SER A 130 -7.13 -6.04 12.13
N GLN A 131 -7.00 -4.72 11.99
CA GLN A 131 -8.13 -3.81 11.86
C GLN A 131 -8.22 -3.17 10.46
N PRO A 132 -9.30 -3.40 9.72
CA PRO A 132 -9.55 -2.68 8.46
C PRO A 132 -9.55 -1.15 8.68
N GLY A 133 -8.84 -0.43 7.82
CA GLY A 133 -8.77 1.04 7.88
C GLY A 133 -7.75 1.61 8.88
N GLU A 134 -7.15 0.79 9.73
CA GLU A 134 -6.10 1.19 10.66
C GLU A 134 -4.87 0.30 10.52
N ILE A 135 -3.68 0.90 10.62
CA ILE A 135 -2.44 0.15 10.84
C ILE A 135 -1.86 0.60 12.16
N ARG A 136 -1.78 -0.32 13.11
CA ARG A 136 -1.28 -0.06 14.45
C ARG A 136 0.19 -0.42 14.54
N THR A 137 0.94 0.33 15.33
CA THR A 137 2.37 0.10 15.59
C THR A 137 2.67 0.26 17.07
N GLY A 138 3.60 -0.55 17.57
CA GLY A 138 4.08 -0.46 18.95
C GLY A 138 3.29 -1.26 19.99
N ALA A 139 2.54 -2.29 19.58
CA ALA A 139 1.88 -3.21 20.51
C ALA A 139 2.78 -4.40 20.96
N ASN A 140 3.91 -4.65 20.28
CA ASN A 140 4.79 -5.80 20.56
C ASN A 140 6.17 -5.42 21.12
N ALA A 141 6.25 -4.37 21.94
CA ALA A 141 7.17 -4.43 23.07
C ALA A 141 6.35 -4.98 24.23
N SER A 142 6.14 -6.30 24.25
CA SER A 142 5.72 -6.98 25.47
C SER A 142 6.65 -6.50 26.57
N ARG A 143 6.08 -5.78 27.52
CA ARG A 143 6.64 -5.59 28.84
C ARG A 143 6.79 -6.99 29.43
N ALA A 144 7.95 -7.61 29.24
CA ALA A 144 8.27 -8.93 29.74
C ALA A 144 9.64 -8.86 30.42
N ALA A 145 9.59 -9.07 31.74
CA ALA A 145 10.65 -9.14 32.75
C ALA A 145 11.42 -7.85 33.04
#